data_AF-A0A255DFE7-F1
#
_entry.id   AF-A0A255DFE7-F1
#
_cell.length_a   1.000
_cell.length_b   1.000
_cell.length_c   1.000
_cell.angle_alpha   90.00
_cell.angle_beta   90.00
_cell.angle_gamma   90.00
#
_symmetry.space_group_name_H-M   'P 1'
#
loop_
_entity.id
_entity.type
_entity.pdbx_description
1 polymer ?
#
loop_
_entity_poly.entity_id
_entity_poly.type
_entity_poly.pdbx_seq_one_letter_code
_entity_poly.pdbx_strand_id
1 'polypeptide(L)'
;MTASQPLKDDVLAELAKSYNVAQFISFGPHDAAVRHHELRAPLPADVSLEDSLGFLLHLSPSKTINIRSFSVDQQSGNPFHYGIASASCAATIIRDLAGAGFFTIANETIDVDDGGVSGVAAGGIVEFAPGDTPRAVEKPGIARLPLEIGFEVLKTIYRFQIAFGDLIDTRLEFSLHPLRCGTRNEHAIVWESSEYVAGQLQSAISWPNRFSRFLGDKAFGLIVADALGHNVPSTTVISRNVAPFSFGARTQSGEWWTRTAPPEPVPGKYTTTLGWVDPFDLLQREDESGCNLASVLAQEGVDSQFSGATRPGEGDAPDVVEGVAGRGDEFMLGQHVPTTLPQCVVEDVRNVTADLRKQLGPVRIEWAHDGTKVWVLQMHRADVTTKHPVRMTGTAEPDSWVTYETAAGLETLRDLLDAASDAHQGIEVVGEFGLTSHVGELLAKASVPVRVRAAGMGVDCL
;
A
#
# COMPACT_ATOMS: atom_id res chain seq x y z
N MET A 1 35.14 -20.32 -28.55
CA MET A 1 35.31 -18.97 -27.97
C MET A 1 34.07 -18.71 -27.16
N THR A 2 34.15 -18.85 -25.83
CA THR A 2 33.07 -18.44 -24.92
C THR A 2 32.86 -16.94 -25.09
N ALA A 3 31.66 -16.51 -25.48
CA ALA A 3 31.35 -15.09 -25.55
C ALA A 3 31.61 -14.49 -24.15
N SER A 4 32.50 -13.50 -24.08
CA SER A 4 32.71 -12.74 -22.84
C SER A 4 31.41 -12.08 -22.45
N GLN A 5 30.99 -12.23 -21.20
CA GLN A 5 29.82 -11.55 -20.67
C GLN A 5 29.99 -10.02 -20.86
N PRO A 6 28.97 -9.30 -21.36
CA PRO A 6 29.07 -7.85 -21.55
C PRO A 6 29.32 -7.15 -20.22
N LEU A 7 30.10 -6.06 -20.25
CA LEU A 7 30.38 -5.27 -19.05
C LEU A 7 29.14 -4.51 -18.60
N LYS A 8 29.07 -4.19 -17.31
CA LYS A 8 27.92 -3.49 -16.72
C LYS A 8 27.57 -2.16 -17.39
N ASP A 9 28.57 -1.38 -17.81
CA ASP A 9 28.35 -0.12 -18.51
C ASP A 9 27.90 -0.32 -19.96
N ASP A 10 28.35 -1.37 -20.64
CA ASP A 10 27.85 -1.76 -21.96
C ASP A 10 26.35 -2.13 -21.89
N VAL A 11 25.95 -2.90 -20.88
CA VAL A 11 24.54 -3.27 -20.65
C VAL A 11 23.68 -2.05 -20.37
N LEU A 12 24.16 -1.12 -19.54
CA LEU A 12 23.45 0.12 -19.22
C LEU A 12 23.29 1.04 -20.44
N ALA A 13 24.33 1.16 -21.27
CA ALA A 13 24.28 1.93 -22.51
C ALA A 13 23.27 1.32 -23.51
N GLU A 14 23.19 0.00 -23.60
CA GLU A 14 22.17 -0.66 -24.43
C GLU A 14 20.75 -0.43 -23.88
N LEU A 15 20.58 -0.52 -22.56
CA LEU A 15 19.28 -0.30 -21.89
C LEU A 15 18.72 1.11 -22.17
N ALA A 16 19.58 2.13 -22.18
CA ALA A 16 19.21 3.52 -22.41
C ALA A 16 18.60 3.78 -23.81
N LYS A 17 18.90 2.93 -24.79
CA LYS A 17 18.31 3.01 -26.14
C LYS A 17 16.81 2.74 -26.12
N SER A 18 16.35 1.86 -25.24
CA SER A 18 14.93 1.47 -25.16
C SER A 18 14.18 2.15 -24.01
N TYR A 19 14.87 2.46 -22.90
CA TYR A 19 14.23 2.95 -21.68
C TYR A 19 14.78 4.29 -21.17
N ASN A 20 14.00 4.96 -20.33
CA ASN A 20 14.51 6.02 -19.48
C ASN A 20 15.36 5.40 -18.37
N VAL A 21 16.63 5.79 -18.30
CA VAL A 21 17.58 5.34 -17.27
C VAL A 21 18.11 6.54 -16.52
N ALA A 22 18.72 6.33 -15.35
CA ALA A 22 19.43 7.41 -14.65
C ALA A 22 20.53 8.00 -15.55
N GLN A 23 20.65 9.33 -15.59
CA GLN A 23 21.72 10.00 -16.33
C GLN A 23 23.09 9.51 -15.82
N PHE A 24 24.00 9.16 -16.73
CA PHE A 24 25.29 8.60 -16.34
C PHE A 24 26.45 8.91 -17.29
N ILE A 25 27.67 8.77 -16.77
CA ILE A 25 28.93 8.73 -17.51
C ILE A 25 29.74 7.56 -16.95
N SER A 26 30.23 6.68 -17.81
CA SER A 26 31.13 5.58 -17.44
C SER A 26 32.57 5.85 -17.85
N PHE A 27 33.50 5.33 -17.07
CA PHE A 27 34.94 5.53 -17.24
C PHE A 27 35.68 4.18 -17.18
N GLY A 28 36.71 4.06 -18.02
CA GLY A 28 37.61 2.90 -18.04
C GLY A 28 38.63 2.90 -16.90
N PRO A 29 39.35 1.78 -16.72
CA PRO A 29 40.44 1.69 -15.75
C PRO A 29 41.65 2.50 -16.20
N HIS A 30 42.60 2.71 -15.29
CA HIS A 30 43.86 3.43 -15.47
C HIS A 30 43.71 4.94 -15.71
N ASP A 31 43.34 5.36 -16.91
CA ASP A 31 43.30 6.77 -17.31
C ASP A 31 41.95 7.44 -17.04
N ALA A 32 40.96 6.68 -16.58
CA ALA A 32 39.58 7.13 -16.42
C ALA A 32 39.02 7.74 -17.71
N ALA A 33 39.38 7.19 -18.87
CA ALA A 33 38.80 7.61 -20.15
C ALA A 33 37.30 7.34 -20.18
N VAL A 34 36.51 8.29 -20.69
CA VAL A 34 35.07 8.12 -20.89
C VAL A 34 34.83 6.95 -21.84
N ARG A 35 33.93 6.04 -21.47
CA ARG A 35 33.52 4.89 -22.28
C ARG A 35 32.14 5.10 -22.87
N HIS A 36 31.15 5.27 -22.01
CA HIS A 36 29.75 5.52 -22.38
C HIS A 36 29.21 6.71 -21.61
N HIS A 37 28.22 7.40 -22.17
CA HIS A 37 27.46 8.39 -21.43
C HIS A 37 26.07 8.52 -22.02
N GLU A 38 25.08 8.69 -21.17
CA GLU A 38 23.71 8.99 -21.57
C GLU A 38 23.22 10.10 -20.67
N LEU A 39 23.04 11.27 -21.27
CA LEU A 39 22.71 12.52 -20.61
C LEU A 39 21.57 13.18 -21.37
N ARG A 40 20.73 13.91 -20.65
CA ARG A 40 19.62 14.66 -21.24
C ARG A 40 20.07 15.82 -22.12
N ALA A 41 21.29 16.30 -21.92
CA ALA A 41 21.93 17.31 -22.75
C ALA A 41 23.26 16.78 -23.28
N PRO A 42 23.65 17.13 -24.53
CA PRO A 42 24.91 16.69 -25.10
C PRO A 42 26.10 17.09 -24.22
N LEU A 43 26.99 16.14 -23.93
CA LEU A 43 28.25 16.43 -23.28
C LEU A 43 29.14 17.23 -24.25
N PRO A 44 29.75 18.34 -23.84
CA PRO A 44 30.68 19.07 -24.70
C PRO A 44 31.88 18.18 -25.08
N ALA A 45 32.42 18.36 -26.28
CA ALA A 45 33.61 17.62 -26.71
C ALA A 45 34.85 18.03 -25.90
N ASP A 46 35.80 17.11 -25.74
CA ASP A 46 37.13 17.33 -25.13
C ASP A 46 37.11 17.95 -23.71
N VAL A 47 36.09 17.59 -22.91
CA VAL A 47 35.97 18.02 -21.51
C VAL A 47 36.86 17.22 -20.58
N SER A 48 37.36 17.86 -19.53
CA SER A 48 38.08 17.16 -18.46
C SER A 48 37.15 16.23 -17.67
N LEU A 49 37.73 15.31 -16.88
CA LEU A 49 36.97 14.45 -15.96
C LEU A 49 36.13 15.30 -15.00
N GLU A 50 36.73 16.32 -14.37
CA GLU A 50 36.05 17.25 -13.48
C GLU A 50 34.91 18.01 -14.17
N ASP A 51 35.11 18.50 -15.40
CA ASP A 51 34.08 19.22 -16.12
C ASP A 51 32.92 18.30 -16.51
N SER A 52 33.21 17.05 -16.88
CA SER A 52 32.20 16.03 -17.20
C SER A 52 31.33 15.72 -15.97
N LEU A 53 31.95 15.55 -14.81
CA LEU A 53 31.25 15.31 -13.55
C LEU A 53 30.50 16.54 -13.07
N GLY A 54 31.06 17.74 -13.27
CA GLY A 54 30.39 19.01 -13.01
C GLY A 54 29.13 19.18 -13.88
N PHE A 55 29.20 18.76 -15.14
CA PHE A 55 28.06 18.75 -16.05
C PHE A 55 26.97 17.77 -15.60
N LEU A 56 27.34 16.54 -15.22
CA LEU A 56 26.39 15.57 -14.67
C LEU A 56 25.75 16.08 -13.36
N LEU A 57 26.52 16.66 -12.45
CA LEU A 57 26.02 17.29 -11.22
C LEU A 57 25.04 18.42 -11.51
N HIS A 58 25.33 19.24 -12.53
CA HIS A 58 24.44 20.32 -12.95
C HIS A 58 23.10 19.79 -13.47
N LEU A 59 23.11 18.70 -14.24
CA LEU A 59 21.91 18.05 -14.77
C LEU A 59 21.14 17.22 -13.73
N SER A 60 21.80 16.76 -12.67
CA SER A 60 21.18 16.02 -11.57
C SER A 60 20.16 16.90 -10.84
N PRO A 61 18.90 16.44 -10.64
CA PRO A 61 17.91 17.16 -9.85
C PRO A 61 18.36 17.37 -8.40
N SER A 62 18.97 16.35 -7.80
CA SER A 62 19.44 16.35 -6.40
C SER A 62 20.77 17.08 -6.22
N LYS A 63 21.42 17.53 -7.32
CA LYS A 63 22.78 18.11 -7.32
C LYS A 63 23.84 17.20 -6.68
N THR A 64 23.57 15.89 -6.68
CA THR A 64 24.53 14.87 -6.26
C THR A 64 24.59 13.73 -7.27
N ILE A 65 25.70 13.00 -7.24
CA ILE A 65 25.94 11.81 -8.05
C ILE A 65 26.42 10.65 -7.18
N ASN A 66 26.22 9.45 -7.67
CA ASN A 66 26.74 8.22 -7.11
C ASN A 66 27.87 7.69 -8.00
N ILE A 67 28.88 7.05 -7.40
CA ILE A 67 29.95 6.36 -8.12
C ILE A 67 29.89 4.87 -7.79
N ARG A 68 29.65 4.05 -8.80
CA ARG A 68 29.67 2.59 -8.73
C ARG A 68 30.93 2.07 -9.43
N SER A 69 31.58 1.07 -8.85
CA SER A 69 32.74 0.42 -9.46
C SER A 69 32.44 -1.02 -9.90
N PHE A 70 33.17 -1.50 -10.90
CA PHE A 70 33.13 -2.89 -11.37
C PHE A 70 34.42 -3.28 -12.09
N SER A 71 34.65 -4.57 -12.25
CA SER A 71 35.78 -5.13 -13.00
C SER A 71 35.30 -6.25 -13.92
N VAL A 72 36.17 -6.71 -14.82
CA VAL A 72 35.86 -7.85 -15.71
C VAL A 72 35.49 -9.09 -14.91
N ASP A 73 36.22 -9.36 -13.83
CA ASP A 73 36.04 -10.56 -12.99
C ASP A 73 34.93 -10.41 -11.95
N GLN A 74 34.57 -9.16 -11.58
CA GLN A 74 33.60 -8.87 -10.53
C GLN A 74 32.69 -7.69 -10.90
N GLN A 75 31.49 -7.99 -11.38
CA GLN A 75 30.49 -6.99 -11.80
C GLN A 75 29.68 -6.38 -10.64
N SER A 76 29.69 -7.00 -9.44
CA SER A 76 28.88 -6.59 -8.27
C SER A 76 29.65 -6.70 -6.94
N GLY A 77 29.18 -5.97 -5.91
CA GLY A 77 29.78 -6.00 -4.56
C GLY A 77 31.07 -5.19 -4.40
N ASN A 78 31.43 -4.37 -5.39
CA ASN A 78 32.59 -3.48 -5.34
C ASN A 78 32.28 -2.16 -4.61
N PRO A 79 33.30 -1.32 -4.31
CA PRO A 79 33.10 -0.02 -3.70
C PRO A 79 32.01 0.83 -4.36
N PHE A 80 31.16 1.43 -3.52
CA PHE A 80 30.06 2.30 -3.90
C PHE A 80 30.11 3.57 -3.07
N HIS A 81 30.08 4.72 -3.73
CA HIS A 81 30.09 6.03 -3.08
C HIS A 81 28.78 6.76 -3.41
N TYR A 82 28.05 7.16 -2.37
CA TYR A 82 26.71 7.73 -2.49
C TYR A 82 26.69 9.24 -2.24
N GLY A 83 25.85 9.97 -2.98
CA GLY A 83 25.49 11.36 -2.66
C GLY A 83 26.64 12.37 -2.75
N ILE A 84 27.54 12.22 -3.71
CA ILE A 84 28.68 13.12 -3.89
C ILE A 84 28.22 14.42 -4.54
N ALA A 85 28.46 15.56 -3.88
CA ALA A 85 28.04 16.89 -4.32
C ALA A 85 29.17 17.72 -4.98
N SER A 86 30.38 17.16 -5.13
CA SER A 86 31.55 17.87 -5.62
C SER A 86 32.22 17.12 -6.78
N ALA A 87 32.39 17.82 -7.91
CA ALA A 87 33.06 17.28 -9.10
C ALA A 87 34.51 16.89 -8.82
N SER A 88 35.26 17.68 -8.04
CA SER A 88 36.65 17.38 -7.71
C SER A 88 36.79 16.17 -6.78
N CYS A 89 35.86 16.03 -5.83
CA CYS A 89 35.79 14.86 -4.96
C CYS A 89 35.48 13.59 -5.78
N ALA A 90 34.46 13.68 -6.65
CA ALA A 90 34.10 12.59 -7.54
C ALA A 90 35.25 12.19 -8.48
N ALA A 91 35.96 13.17 -9.06
CA ALA A 91 37.11 12.92 -9.93
C ALA A 91 38.25 12.21 -9.18
N THR A 92 38.50 12.58 -7.93
CA THR A 92 39.51 11.91 -7.07
C THR A 92 39.14 10.45 -6.84
N ILE A 93 37.89 10.19 -6.45
CA ILE A 93 37.38 8.82 -6.24
C ILE A 93 37.51 7.98 -7.52
N ILE A 94 37.14 8.53 -8.68
CA ILE A 94 37.23 7.82 -9.97
C ILE A 94 38.69 7.52 -10.34
N ARG A 95 39.61 8.46 -10.15
CA ARG A 95 41.04 8.22 -10.41
C ARG A 95 41.63 7.14 -9.51
N ASP A 96 41.28 7.16 -8.23
CA ASP A 96 41.76 6.15 -7.27
C ASP A 96 41.25 4.75 -7.66
N LEU A 97 39.96 4.64 -8.00
CA LEU A 97 39.36 3.39 -8.48
C LEU A 97 39.95 2.93 -9.82
N ALA A 98 40.16 3.85 -10.76
CA ALA A 98 40.77 3.55 -12.05
C ALA A 98 42.23 3.08 -11.88
N GLY A 99 43.00 3.71 -10.98
CA GLY A 99 44.36 3.28 -10.62
C GLY A 99 44.40 1.89 -9.99
N ALA A 100 43.33 1.49 -9.29
CA ALA A 100 43.14 0.13 -8.77
C ALA A 100 42.58 -0.86 -9.82
N GLY A 101 42.40 -0.45 -11.08
CA GLY A 101 41.96 -1.31 -12.17
C GLY A 101 40.44 -1.46 -12.30
N PHE A 102 39.65 -0.64 -11.60
CA PHE A 102 38.20 -0.66 -11.73
C PHE A 102 37.70 0.23 -12.86
N PHE A 103 36.63 -0.23 -13.52
CA PHE A 103 35.73 0.62 -14.27
C PHE A 103 34.79 1.33 -13.30
N THR A 104 34.28 2.50 -13.69
CA THR A 104 33.32 3.25 -12.86
C THR A 104 32.14 3.76 -13.68
N ILE A 105 30.99 3.88 -13.02
CA ILE A 105 29.81 4.60 -13.52
C ILE A 105 29.50 5.69 -12.51
N ALA A 106 29.58 6.95 -12.95
CA ALA A 106 29.02 8.08 -12.25
C ALA A 106 27.57 8.29 -12.73
N ASN A 107 26.58 8.20 -11.85
CA ASN A 107 25.18 8.39 -12.20
C ASN A 107 24.49 9.43 -11.29
N GLU A 108 23.45 10.10 -11.78
CA GLU A 108 22.66 11.00 -10.94
C GLU A 108 22.09 10.27 -9.72
N THR A 109 22.04 10.95 -8.57
CA THR A 109 21.37 10.42 -7.39
C THR A 109 19.87 10.65 -7.51
N ILE A 110 19.12 9.54 -7.51
CA ILE A 110 17.66 9.53 -7.44
C ILE A 110 17.28 9.12 -6.02
N ASP A 111 16.45 9.96 -5.39
CA ASP A 111 16.01 9.76 -4.01
C ASP A 111 14.93 8.68 -3.96
N VAL A 112 15.08 7.72 -3.05
CA VAL A 112 14.12 6.63 -2.84
C VAL A 112 13.00 7.03 -1.88
N ASP A 113 13.18 8.13 -1.14
CA ASP A 113 12.24 8.66 -0.14
C ASP A 113 11.42 9.84 -0.70
N ASP A 114 11.43 10.05 -2.02
CA ASP A 114 10.72 11.15 -2.70
C ASP A 114 9.20 10.94 -2.83
N GLY A 115 8.67 9.91 -2.19
CA GLY A 115 7.27 9.46 -2.31
C GLY A 115 7.05 8.44 -3.42
N GLY A 116 8.09 8.10 -4.20
CA GLY A 116 8.07 7.07 -5.23
C GLY A 116 8.04 5.62 -4.73
N VAL A 117 8.09 4.70 -5.67
CA VAL A 117 8.25 3.26 -5.41
C VAL A 117 9.28 2.65 -6.32
N SER A 118 9.93 1.59 -5.86
CA SER A 118 10.78 0.74 -6.70
C SER A 118 10.29 -0.70 -6.65
N GLY A 119 10.52 -1.43 -7.74
CA GLY A 119 9.93 -2.74 -7.91
C GLY A 119 10.45 -3.55 -9.09
N VAL A 120 9.84 -4.72 -9.26
CA VAL A 120 10.09 -5.65 -10.36
C VAL A 120 8.77 -6.03 -11.01
N ALA A 121 8.72 -5.98 -12.33
CA ALA A 121 7.62 -6.52 -13.13
C ALA A 121 8.12 -7.73 -13.93
N ALA A 122 7.49 -8.89 -13.73
CA ALA A 122 7.84 -10.13 -14.41
C ALA A 122 6.70 -11.16 -14.29
N GLY A 123 6.53 -12.03 -15.27
CA GLY A 123 5.64 -13.21 -15.15
C GLY A 123 4.18 -12.89 -14.85
N GLY A 124 3.68 -11.75 -15.33
CA GLY A 124 2.29 -11.30 -15.14
C GLY A 124 2.01 -10.64 -13.78
N ILE A 125 3.04 -10.38 -12.96
CA ILE A 125 2.92 -9.70 -11.68
C ILE A 125 3.81 -8.47 -11.62
N VAL A 126 3.47 -7.55 -10.71
CA VAL A 126 4.31 -6.44 -10.31
C VAL A 126 4.48 -6.44 -8.80
N GLU A 127 5.72 -6.29 -8.38
CA GLU A 127 6.15 -6.24 -6.99
C GLU A 127 6.81 -4.91 -6.70
N PHE A 128 6.41 -4.21 -5.64
CA PHE A 128 7.00 -2.89 -5.35
C PHE A 128 6.87 -2.47 -3.88
N ALA A 129 7.72 -1.52 -3.48
CA ALA A 129 7.65 -0.85 -2.19
C ALA A 129 8.23 0.58 -2.25
N PRO A 130 7.80 1.47 -1.34
CA PRO A 130 8.37 2.80 -1.18
C PRO A 130 9.64 2.78 -0.31
N GLY A 131 10.48 3.82 -0.43
CA GLY A 131 11.67 4.01 0.41
C GLY A 131 12.74 2.94 0.22
N ASP A 132 12.86 2.39 -1.00
CA ASP A 132 13.79 1.31 -1.30
C ASP A 132 14.11 1.23 -2.79
N THR A 133 15.10 0.40 -3.13
CA THR A 133 15.50 0.08 -4.50
C THR A 133 14.69 -1.12 -5.03
N PRO A 134 14.76 -1.48 -6.33
CA PRO A 134 14.07 -2.65 -6.86
C PRO A 134 14.33 -3.96 -6.10
N ARG A 135 15.50 -4.07 -5.44
CA ARG A 135 15.84 -5.20 -4.55
C ARG A 135 14.95 -5.35 -3.33
N ALA A 136 14.04 -4.40 -3.08
CA ALA A 136 13.01 -4.53 -2.05
C ALA A 136 12.21 -5.84 -2.19
N VAL A 137 12.04 -6.36 -3.41
CA VAL A 137 11.31 -7.62 -3.66
C VAL A 137 11.92 -8.84 -2.96
N GLU A 138 13.18 -8.76 -2.52
CA GLU A 138 13.86 -9.79 -1.71
C GLU A 138 13.49 -9.71 -0.21
N LYS A 139 12.80 -8.65 0.22
CA LYS A 139 12.46 -8.34 1.62
C LYS A 139 10.99 -8.67 1.91
N PRO A 140 10.60 -8.90 3.17
CA PRO A 140 9.21 -9.13 3.53
C PRO A 140 8.34 -7.86 3.36
N GLY A 141 7.03 -8.06 3.25
CA GLY A 141 6.04 -6.98 3.24
C GLY A 141 5.96 -6.21 1.91
N ILE A 142 6.24 -6.87 0.79
CA ILE A 142 6.17 -6.27 -0.54
C ILE A 142 4.74 -6.27 -1.07
N ALA A 143 4.33 -5.18 -1.72
CA ALA A 143 3.08 -5.17 -2.45
C ALA A 143 3.26 -6.03 -3.70
N ARG A 144 2.38 -7.02 -3.90
CA ARG A 144 2.40 -7.91 -5.06
C ARG A 144 1.00 -7.98 -5.66
N LEU A 145 0.88 -7.61 -6.92
CA LEU A 145 -0.39 -7.55 -7.64
C LEU A 145 -0.24 -8.13 -9.06
N PRO A 146 -1.33 -8.62 -9.67
CA PRO A 146 -1.37 -8.82 -11.13
C PRO A 146 -0.94 -7.55 -11.85
N LEU A 147 -0.20 -7.68 -12.95
CA LEU A 147 0.47 -6.59 -13.65
C LEU A 147 -0.48 -5.42 -13.99
N GLU A 148 -1.63 -5.74 -14.61
CA GLU A 148 -2.64 -4.76 -15.01
C GLU A 148 -3.21 -4.00 -13.81
N ILE A 149 -3.62 -4.75 -12.77
CA ILE A 149 -4.18 -4.17 -11.54
C ILE A 149 -3.13 -3.30 -10.82
N GLY A 150 -1.90 -3.79 -10.69
CA GLY A 150 -0.83 -3.07 -10.00
C GLY A 150 -0.48 -1.75 -10.69
N PHE A 151 -0.41 -1.72 -12.03
CA PHE A 151 -0.17 -0.48 -12.75
C PHE A 151 -1.36 0.47 -12.77
N GLU A 152 -2.61 -0.01 -12.79
CA GLU A 152 -3.78 0.86 -12.62
C GLU A 152 -3.83 1.48 -11.21
N VAL A 153 -3.49 0.71 -10.16
CA VAL A 153 -3.32 1.24 -8.79
C VAL A 153 -2.25 2.34 -8.76
N LEU A 154 -1.06 2.06 -9.30
CA LEU A 154 0.05 3.02 -9.29
C LEU A 154 -0.27 4.28 -10.12
N LYS A 155 -0.89 4.13 -11.30
CA LYS A 155 -1.32 5.23 -12.17
C LYS A 155 -2.37 6.10 -11.48
N THR A 156 -3.29 5.51 -10.74
CA THR A 156 -4.30 6.24 -9.94
C THR A 156 -3.64 7.13 -8.89
N ILE A 157 -2.64 6.59 -8.19
CA ILE A 157 -1.94 7.28 -7.09
C ILE A 157 -1.00 8.37 -7.63
N TYR A 158 -0.16 8.03 -8.61
CA TYR A 158 0.89 8.91 -9.11
C TYR A 158 0.43 9.84 -10.25
N ARG A 159 -0.72 9.59 -10.85
CA ARG A 159 -1.39 10.44 -11.85
C ARG A 159 -0.60 10.70 -13.13
N PHE A 160 0.30 9.79 -13.49
CA PHE A 160 0.96 9.76 -14.79
C PHE A 160 0.86 8.37 -15.43
N GLN A 161 1.03 8.30 -16.74
CA GLN A 161 1.03 7.05 -17.48
C GLN A 161 2.29 6.24 -17.15
N ILE A 162 2.10 4.95 -16.86
CA ILE A 162 3.18 3.99 -16.64
C ILE A 162 3.16 3.04 -17.83
N ALA A 163 4.14 3.17 -18.72
CA ALA A 163 4.21 2.38 -19.94
C ALA A 163 5.63 1.85 -20.14
N PHE A 164 5.81 0.55 -19.96
CA PHE A 164 7.08 -0.15 -20.16
C PHE A 164 7.10 -1.01 -21.44
N GLY A 165 6.05 -0.95 -22.25
CA GLY A 165 5.87 -1.82 -23.41
C GLY A 165 5.34 -3.21 -23.01
N ASP A 166 5.57 -4.20 -23.88
CA ASP A 166 5.20 -5.59 -23.63
C ASP A 166 6.18 -6.24 -22.64
N LEU A 167 5.65 -6.78 -21.54
CA LEU A 167 6.41 -7.40 -20.46
C LEU A 167 6.21 -8.92 -20.38
N ILE A 168 5.63 -9.55 -21.41
CA ILE A 168 5.30 -10.98 -21.37
C ILE A 168 6.53 -11.87 -21.11
N ASP A 169 7.65 -11.59 -21.79
CA ASP A 169 8.91 -12.33 -21.69
C ASP A 169 10.03 -11.47 -21.09
N THR A 170 9.67 -10.44 -20.32
CA THR A 170 10.61 -9.46 -19.77
C THR A 170 10.52 -9.40 -18.26
N ARG A 171 11.66 -9.52 -17.58
CA ARG A 171 11.82 -9.10 -16.19
C ARG A 171 12.41 -7.70 -16.18
N LEU A 172 11.66 -6.75 -15.64
CA LEU A 172 12.01 -5.35 -15.57
C LEU A 172 12.19 -4.90 -14.12
N GLU A 173 13.35 -4.35 -13.77
CA GLU A 173 13.54 -3.61 -12.53
C GLU A 173 13.29 -2.13 -12.78
N PHE A 174 12.40 -1.52 -12.00
CA PHE A 174 11.97 -0.14 -12.23
C PHE A 174 11.83 0.66 -10.93
N SER A 175 11.82 1.98 -11.08
CA SER A 175 11.33 2.92 -10.08
C SER A 175 10.38 3.94 -10.69
N LEU A 176 9.42 4.41 -9.91
CA LEU A 176 8.48 5.46 -10.24
C LEU A 176 8.69 6.62 -9.27
N HIS A 177 8.81 7.84 -9.81
CA HIS A 177 9.15 9.03 -9.05
C HIS A 177 8.14 10.16 -9.30
N PRO A 178 7.67 10.87 -8.25
CA PRO A 178 6.79 12.03 -8.42
C PRO A 178 7.44 13.14 -9.25
N LEU A 179 8.76 13.31 -9.12
CA LEU A 179 9.52 14.22 -9.97
C LEU A 179 10.15 13.47 -11.14
N ARG A 180 10.22 14.16 -12.29
CA ARG A 180 10.83 13.62 -13.50
C ARG A 180 12.34 13.56 -13.35
N CYS A 181 12.92 12.43 -13.76
CA CYS A 181 14.36 12.16 -13.72
C CYS A 181 14.79 11.32 -14.92
N GLY A 182 16.09 11.02 -15.01
CA GLY A 182 16.64 10.21 -16.07
C GLY A 182 16.91 10.95 -17.38
N THR A 183 17.43 10.19 -18.33
CA THR A 183 17.86 10.63 -19.66
C THR A 183 16.72 11.22 -20.49
N ARG A 184 15.48 10.73 -20.28
CA ARG A 184 14.26 11.15 -20.99
C ARG A 184 13.39 12.15 -20.21
N ASN A 185 13.79 12.51 -18.99
CA ASN A 185 13.00 13.39 -18.12
C ASN A 185 11.57 12.87 -17.91
N GLU A 186 11.44 11.61 -17.54
CA GLU A 186 10.17 10.92 -17.30
C GLU A 186 10.05 10.53 -15.82
N HIS A 187 8.87 10.01 -15.43
CA HIS A 187 8.62 9.59 -14.06
C HIS A 187 9.04 8.15 -13.77
N ALA A 188 9.31 7.35 -14.80
CA ALA A 188 9.71 5.96 -14.65
C ALA A 188 11.19 5.81 -15.01
N ILE A 189 11.94 5.09 -14.19
CA ILE A 189 13.34 4.75 -14.41
C ILE A 189 13.44 3.23 -14.50
N VAL A 190 14.13 2.73 -15.51
CA VAL A 190 14.47 1.30 -15.63
C VAL A 190 15.91 1.11 -15.21
N TRP A 191 16.12 0.15 -14.30
CA TRP A 191 17.43 -0.19 -13.76
C TRP A 191 18.03 -1.40 -14.46
N GLU A 192 17.18 -2.36 -14.83
CA GLU A 192 17.59 -3.60 -15.49
C GLU A 192 16.42 -4.15 -16.32
N SER A 193 16.74 -4.75 -17.46
CA SER A 193 15.81 -5.51 -18.28
C SER A 193 16.50 -6.81 -18.69
N SER A 194 15.80 -7.92 -18.54
CA SER A 194 16.32 -9.26 -18.83
C SER A 194 15.23 -10.15 -19.40
N GLU A 195 15.62 -11.11 -20.24
CA GLU A 195 14.69 -12.14 -20.72
C GLU A 195 14.16 -12.94 -19.54
N TYR A 196 12.85 -13.16 -19.54
CA TYR A 196 12.15 -13.95 -18.54
C TYR A 196 11.39 -15.05 -19.24
N VAL A 197 11.63 -16.30 -18.86
CA VAL A 197 10.85 -17.43 -19.39
C VAL A 197 9.45 -17.33 -18.80
N ALA A 198 8.46 -17.08 -19.67
CA ALA A 198 7.08 -16.99 -19.28
C ALA A 198 6.65 -18.14 -18.38
N GLY A 199 6.33 -17.77 -17.14
CA GLY A 199 5.51 -18.54 -16.22
C GLY A 199 4.45 -17.60 -15.70
N GLN A 200 3.18 -18.02 -15.66
CA GLN A 200 2.14 -17.27 -14.98
C GLN A 200 2.38 -17.39 -13.48
N LEU A 201 3.04 -16.40 -12.90
CA LEU A 201 3.08 -16.26 -11.46
C LEU A 201 1.67 -15.86 -11.02
N GLN A 202 0.98 -16.75 -10.32
CA GLN A 202 -0.25 -16.37 -9.64
C GLN A 202 0.14 -15.62 -8.37
N SER A 203 -0.28 -14.35 -8.28
CA SER A 203 -0.16 -13.58 -7.05
C SER A 203 -1.51 -13.38 -6.41
N ALA A 204 -1.64 -13.82 -5.16
CA ALA A 204 -2.68 -13.32 -4.28
C ALA A 204 -2.33 -11.87 -3.86
N ILE A 205 -3.24 -10.93 -4.12
CA ILE A 205 -3.13 -9.58 -3.58
C ILE A 205 -3.30 -9.69 -2.06
N SER A 206 -2.34 -9.17 -1.30
CA SER A 206 -2.36 -9.23 0.17
C SER A 206 -1.86 -7.93 0.80
N TRP A 207 -2.48 -7.56 1.91
CA TRP A 207 -2.06 -6.48 2.79
C TRP A 207 -2.48 -6.81 4.24
N PRO A 208 -1.79 -6.27 5.26
CA PRO A 208 -0.87 -5.12 5.22
C PRO A 208 0.50 -5.43 4.60
N ASN A 209 0.97 -4.54 3.75
CA ASN A 209 2.31 -4.52 3.16
C ASN A 209 2.92 -3.12 3.31
N ARG A 210 4.18 -2.92 2.92
CA ARG A 210 4.89 -1.64 3.08
C ARG A 210 4.18 -0.51 2.32
N PHE A 211 3.61 -0.79 1.15
CA PHE A 211 2.91 0.22 0.36
C PHE A 211 1.51 0.52 0.89
N SER A 212 0.76 -0.48 1.37
CA SER A 212 -0.53 -0.24 2.01
C SER A 212 -0.38 0.57 3.29
N ARG A 213 0.70 0.32 4.08
CA ARG A 213 1.04 1.11 5.27
C ARG A 213 1.42 2.55 4.92
N PHE A 214 2.13 2.73 3.80
CA PHE A 214 2.56 4.03 3.29
C PHE A 214 1.40 4.93 2.85
N LEU A 215 0.30 4.35 2.36
CA LEU A 215 -0.92 5.08 1.98
C LEU A 215 -1.97 5.14 3.09
N GLY A 216 -2.02 4.12 3.94
CA GLY A 216 -3.10 3.86 4.89
C GLY A 216 -3.99 2.73 4.42
N ASP A 217 -4.34 1.85 5.36
CA ASP A 217 -5.02 0.58 5.09
C ASP A 217 -6.40 0.77 4.42
N LYS A 218 -7.21 1.71 4.93
CA LYS A 218 -8.51 2.08 4.33
C LYS A 218 -8.37 2.58 2.89
N ALA A 219 -7.37 3.43 2.65
CA ALA A 219 -7.13 3.98 1.31
C ALA A 219 -6.73 2.86 0.34
N PHE A 220 -5.79 2.01 0.73
CA PHE A 220 -5.33 0.91 -0.11
C PHE A 220 -6.45 -0.10 -0.42
N GLY A 221 -7.23 -0.50 0.59
CA GLY A 221 -8.36 -1.42 0.38
C GLY A 221 -9.39 -0.86 -0.61
N LEU A 222 -9.73 0.42 -0.51
CA LEU A 222 -10.67 1.06 -1.44
C LEU A 222 -10.12 1.19 -2.87
N ILE A 223 -8.85 1.54 -3.04
CA ILE A 223 -8.22 1.64 -4.37
C ILE A 223 -8.19 0.26 -5.03
N VAL A 224 -7.90 -0.80 -4.27
CA VAL A 224 -7.94 -2.17 -4.80
C VAL A 224 -9.37 -2.56 -5.21
N ALA A 225 -10.40 -2.23 -4.42
CA ALA A 225 -11.78 -2.51 -4.80
C ALA A 225 -12.17 -1.79 -6.11
N ASP A 226 -11.77 -0.52 -6.27
CA ASP A 226 -12.02 0.27 -7.48
C ASP A 226 -11.28 -0.30 -8.70
N ALA A 227 -9.99 -0.66 -8.54
CA ALA A 227 -9.18 -1.27 -9.59
C ALA A 227 -9.70 -2.65 -10.03
N LEU A 228 -10.39 -3.37 -9.14
CA LEU A 228 -11.09 -4.62 -9.46
C LEU A 228 -12.48 -4.41 -10.09
N GLY A 229 -12.92 -3.16 -10.26
CA GLY A 229 -14.16 -2.80 -10.94
C GLY A 229 -15.41 -2.73 -10.05
N HIS A 230 -15.24 -2.69 -8.72
CA HIS A 230 -16.37 -2.52 -7.80
C HIS A 230 -16.71 -1.04 -7.59
N ASN A 231 -17.98 -0.75 -7.30
CA ASN A 231 -18.41 0.62 -7.03
C ASN A 231 -17.81 1.11 -5.71
N VAL A 232 -16.87 2.05 -5.80
CA VAL A 232 -16.37 2.81 -4.65
C VAL A 232 -16.83 4.25 -4.79
N PRO A 233 -17.38 4.89 -3.75
CA PRO A 233 -17.73 6.31 -3.80
C PRO A 233 -16.50 7.17 -4.10
N SER A 234 -16.71 8.27 -4.82
CA SER A 234 -15.64 9.20 -5.18
C SER A 234 -14.85 9.59 -3.94
N THR A 235 -13.57 9.24 -3.93
CA THR A 235 -12.72 9.38 -2.75
C THR A 235 -11.47 10.17 -3.13
N THR A 236 -11.14 11.19 -2.34
CA THR A 236 -9.87 11.92 -2.41
C THR A 236 -9.02 11.55 -1.20
N VAL A 237 -7.78 11.14 -1.46
CA VAL A 237 -6.80 10.78 -0.43
C VAL A 237 -5.82 11.93 -0.26
N ILE A 238 -5.77 12.48 0.95
CA ILE A 238 -4.80 13.48 1.38
C ILE A 238 -3.74 12.74 2.20
N SER A 239 -2.67 12.33 1.52
CA SER A 239 -1.58 11.52 2.09
C SER A 239 -0.43 12.39 2.61
N ARG A 240 0.34 11.85 3.56
CA ARG A 240 1.60 12.47 4.00
C ARG A 240 2.74 12.28 2.99
N ASN A 241 2.73 11.16 2.26
CA ASN A 241 3.90 10.70 1.52
C ASN A 241 3.77 10.84 -0.01
N VAL A 242 2.56 11.05 -0.52
CA VAL A 242 2.30 11.28 -1.95
C VAL A 242 1.35 12.46 -2.12
N ALA A 243 1.44 13.12 -3.27
CA ALA A 243 0.52 14.20 -3.62
C ALA A 243 -0.94 13.70 -3.59
N PRO A 244 -1.91 14.57 -3.22
CA PRO A 244 -3.31 14.17 -3.20
C PRO A 244 -3.82 13.64 -4.54
N PHE A 245 -4.60 12.56 -4.49
CA PHE A 245 -5.18 11.89 -5.64
C PHE A 245 -6.61 11.44 -5.35
N SER A 246 -7.37 11.15 -6.40
CA SER A 246 -8.78 10.77 -6.30
C SER A 246 -9.12 9.58 -7.20
N PHE A 247 -10.10 8.78 -6.80
CA PHE A 247 -10.57 7.59 -7.50
C PHE A 247 -12.05 7.29 -7.17
N GLY A 248 -12.61 6.22 -7.73
CA GLY A 248 -14.02 5.86 -7.53
C GLY A 248 -15.01 6.69 -8.37
N ALA A 249 -16.29 6.44 -8.15
CA ALA A 249 -17.39 7.00 -8.92
C ALA A 249 -18.26 7.96 -8.10
N ARG A 250 -18.79 9.00 -8.75
CA ARG A 250 -19.68 9.96 -8.10
C ARG A 250 -20.99 9.29 -7.66
N THR A 251 -21.38 9.49 -6.42
CA THR A 251 -22.67 9.05 -5.86
C THR A 251 -23.75 10.12 -6.07
N GLN A 252 -23.35 11.37 -6.30
CA GLN A 252 -24.21 12.54 -6.49
C GLN A 252 -24.89 13.04 -5.21
N SER A 253 -24.54 12.51 -4.03
CA SER A 253 -25.11 13.00 -2.76
C SER A 253 -24.69 14.44 -2.45
N GLY A 254 -23.50 14.86 -2.90
CA GLY A 254 -22.92 16.16 -2.52
C GLY A 254 -22.47 16.24 -1.06
N GLU A 255 -22.66 15.19 -0.29
CA GLU A 255 -22.19 15.06 1.09
C GLU A 255 -20.87 14.29 1.14
N TRP A 256 -20.04 14.60 2.12
CA TRP A 256 -18.70 14.02 2.24
C TRP A 256 -18.50 13.44 3.64
N TRP A 257 -17.77 12.35 3.70
CA TRP A 257 -17.25 11.74 4.91
C TRP A 257 -15.76 12.04 5.01
N THR A 258 -15.35 12.59 6.14
CA THR A 258 -13.94 12.78 6.47
C THR A 258 -13.49 11.62 7.36
N ARG A 259 -12.46 10.88 6.93
CA ARG A 259 -12.02 9.64 7.58
C ARG A 259 -10.52 9.57 7.69
N THR A 260 -9.97 9.25 8.85
CA THR A 260 -8.53 9.02 9.00
C THR A 260 -8.17 7.57 8.70
N ALA A 261 -7.02 7.37 8.05
CA ALA A 261 -6.52 6.06 7.62
C ALA A 261 -5.13 5.78 8.24
N PRO A 262 -5.09 5.02 9.34
CA PRO A 262 -3.82 4.52 9.89
C PRO A 262 -3.16 3.52 8.93
N PRO A 263 -1.85 3.23 9.11
CA PRO A 263 -1.13 2.20 8.34
C PRO A 263 -1.75 0.80 8.42
N GLU A 264 -2.40 0.48 9.55
CA GLU A 264 -3.08 -0.79 9.82
C GLU A 264 -4.43 -0.53 10.50
N PRO A 265 -5.44 -1.41 10.33
CA PRO A 265 -6.78 -1.14 10.81
C PRO A 265 -6.87 -1.16 12.33
N VAL A 266 -7.36 -0.06 12.92
CA VAL A 266 -7.68 0.04 14.35
C VAL A 266 -9.18 0.34 14.50
N PRO A 267 -10.02 -0.69 14.70
CA PRO A 267 -11.48 -0.55 14.64
C PRO A 267 -11.97 0.53 15.60
N GLY A 268 -12.73 1.52 15.10
CA GLY A 268 -13.40 2.57 15.89
C GLY A 268 -12.53 3.49 16.75
N LYS A 269 -11.22 3.59 16.51
CA LYS A 269 -10.31 4.49 17.26
C LYS A 269 -10.19 5.88 16.63
N TYR A 270 -10.11 5.92 15.30
CA TYR A 270 -9.79 7.12 14.54
C TYR A 270 -11.03 7.72 13.88
N THR A 271 -11.07 9.04 13.72
CA THR A 271 -12.25 9.77 13.21
C THR A 271 -12.82 9.18 11.91
N THR A 272 -14.15 9.05 11.92
CA THR A 272 -14.99 8.89 10.73
C THR A 272 -16.23 9.71 10.98
N THR A 273 -16.35 10.84 10.29
CA THR A 273 -17.45 11.80 10.52
C THR A 273 -18.06 12.24 9.21
N LEU A 274 -19.37 12.46 9.24
CA LEU A 274 -20.07 13.14 8.17
C LEU A 274 -19.73 14.63 8.18
N GLY A 275 -19.62 15.21 7.00
CA GLY A 275 -19.26 16.59 6.77
C GLY A 275 -17.77 16.79 6.54
N TRP A 276 -17.45 17.99 6.06
CA TRP A 276 -16.09 18.43 5.88
C TRP A 276 -15.51 18.92 7.20
N VAL A 277 -14.35 18.36 7.59
CA VAL A 277 -13.52 18.85 8.68
C VAL A 277 -12.17 19.25 8.10
N ASP A 278 -11.50 20.23 8.71
CA ASP A 278 -10.14 20.59 8.33
C ASP A 278 -9.22 19.36 8.51
N PRO A 279 -8.68 18.79 7.42
CA PRO A 279 -7.86 17.59 7.48
C PRO A 279 -6.51 17.84 8.18
N PHE A 280 -6.02 19.09 8.20
CA PHE A 280 -4.74 19.43 8.83
C PHE A 280 -4.87 19.51 10.35
N ASP A 281 -5.93 20.16 10.84
CA ASP A 281 -6.26 20.17 12.27
C ASP A 281 -6.56 18.75 12.78
N LEU A 282 -7.28 17.94 11.99
CA LEU A 282 -7.57 16.56 12.34
C LEU A 282 -6.30 15.72 12.51
N LEU A 283 -5.36 15.81 11.55
CA LEU A 283 -4.07 15.11 11.64
C LEU A 283 -3.23 15.60 12.83
N GLN A 284 -3.23 16.90 13.11
CA GLN A 284 -2.49 17.45 14.24
C GLN A 284 -3.06 16.97 15.57
N ARG A 285 -4.38 16.88 15.71
CA ARG A 285 -5.06 16.43 16.93
C ARG A 285 -4.95 14.93 17.16
N GLU A 286 -5.11 14.10 16.12
CA GLU A 286 -5.12 12.63 16.27
C GLU A 286 -3.73 11.99 16.16
N ASP A 287 -2.77 12.70 15.60
CA ASP A 287 -1.43 12.18 15.33
C ASP A 287 -0.36 13.28 15.43
N GLU A 288 -0.21 13.83 16.64
CA GLU A 288 0.81 14.83 16.97
C GLU A 288 2.23 14.39 16.57
N SER A 289 2.51 13.09 16.68
CA SER A 289 3.81 12.50 16.30
C SER A 289 4.07 12.44 14.79
N GLY A 290 3.00 12.50 13.98
CA GLY A 290 3.07 12.31 12.53
C GLY A 290 3.33 10.87 12.07
N CYS A 291 3.21 9.88 12.95
CA CYS A 291 3.57 8.48 12.68
C CYS A 291 2.38 7.50 12.72
N ASN A 292 1.23 7.90 13.23
CA ASN A 292 0.09 7.00 13.44
C ASN A 292 -0.94 7.04 12.30
N LEU A 293 -0.97 8.10 11.51
CA LEU A 293 -1.90 8.28 10.40
C LEU A 293 -1.13 8.46 9.09
N ALA A 294 -1.45 7.62 8.10
CA ALA A 294 -0.84 7.69 6.78
C ALA A 294 -1.56 8.70 5.88
N SER A 295 -2.89 8.80 6.00
CA SER A 295 -3.71 9.72 5.20
C SER A 295 -5.05 10.09 5.85
N VAL A 296 -5.68 11.13 5.29
CA VAL A 296 -7.10 11.49 5.49
C VAL A 296 -7.84 11.28 4.17
N LEU A 297 -9.03 10.71 4.24
CA LEU A 297 -9.91 10.46 3.10
C LEU A 297 -11.07 11.44 3.18
N ALA A 298 -11.35 12.10 2.06
CA ALA A 298 -12.63 12.75 1.80
C ALA A 298 -13.40 11.85 0.81
N GLN A 299 -14.39 11.12 1.30
CA GLN A 299 -15.17 10.15 0.53
C GLN A 299 -16.61 10.65 0.37
N GLU A 300 -17.14 10.68 -0.85
CA GLU A 300 -18.52 11.08 -1.09
C GLU A 300 -19.49 10.11 -0.40
N GLY A 301 -20.50 10.65 0.29
CA GLY A 301 -21.52 9.87 0.96
C GLY A 301 -22.44 9.17 -0.03
N VAL A 302 -23.04 8.05 0.38
CA VAL A 302 -24.06 7.34 -0.40
C VAL A 302 -25.42 7.62 0.23
N ASP A 303 -26.42 7.94 -0.59
CA ASP A 303 -27.82 8.01 -0.17
C ASP A 303 -28.36 6.59 0.04
N SER A 304 -27.91 5.97 1.13
CA SER A 304 -28.11 4.57 1.42
C SER A 304 -29.55 4.30 1.85
N GLN A 305 -30.24 3.40 1.14
CA GLN A 305 -31.47 2.78 1.65
C GLN A 305 -31.16 1.75 2.74
N PHE A 306 -30.02 1.06 2.59
CA PHE A 306 -29.48 0.14 3.58
C PHE A 306 -27.97 0.27 3.65
N SER A 307 -27.40 -0.01 4.80
CA SER A 307 -25.95 -0.05 4.97
C SER A 307 -25.58 -1.01 6.08
N GLY A 308 -24.33 -1.46 6.08
CA GLY A 308 -23.86 -2.42 7.06
C GLY A 308 -22.46 -2.91 6.77
N ALA A 309 -22.15 -4.10 7.28
CA ALA A 309 -20.85 -4.72 7.10
C ALA A 309 -20.97 -6.23 6.90
N THR A 310 -19.94 -6.82 6.33
CA THR A 310 -19.85 -8.26 6.10
C THR A 310 -18.80 -8.92 6.97
N ARG A 311 -19.02 -10.20 7.26
CA ARG A 311 -18.00 -11.10 7.80
C ARG A 311 -17.86 -12.31 6.88
N PRO A 312 -16.62 -12.73 6.56
CA PRO A 312 -16.40 -13.92 5.75
C PRO A 312 -17.11 -15.14 6.33
N GLY A 313 -17.84 -15.87 5.47
CA GLY A 313 -18.34 -17.21 5.79
C GLY A 313 -17.19 -18.22 5.92
N GLU A 314 -17.42 -19.27 6.73
CA GLU A 314 -16.46 -20.37 6.92
C GLU A 314 -16.44 -21.32 5.71
N GLY A 315 -15.24 -21.62 5.19
CA GLY A 315 -15.09 -22.47 4.02
C GLY A 315 -15.88 -21.94 2.81
N ASP A 316 -16.75 -22.77 2.26
CA ASP A 316 -17.61 -22.43 1.12
C ASP A 316 -18.92 -21.74 1.53
N ALA A 317 -19.14 -21.50 2.84
CA ALA A 317 -20.33 -20.79 3.29
C ALA A 317 -20.34 -19.34 2.77
N PRO A 318 -21.52 -18.81 2.41
CA PRO A 318 -21.66 -17.43 1.98
C PRO A 318 -21.34 -16.48 3.13
N ASP A 319 -20.94 -15.26 2.77
CA ASP A 319 -20.65 -14.22 3.75
C ASP A 319 -21.89 -13.87 4.58
N VAL A 320 -21.61 -13.61 5.86
CA VAL A 320 -22.59 -13.04 6.78
C VAL A 320 -22.74 -11.57 6.41
N VAL A 321 -23.99 -11.15 6.19
CA VAL A 321 -24.36 -9.79 5.85
C VAL A 321 -25.27 -9.28 6.96
N GLU A 322 -24.82 -8.26 7.67
CA GLU A 322 -25.62 -7.53 8.66
C GLU A 322 -25.72 -6.07 8.25
N GLY A 323 -26.81 -5.43 8.64
CA GLY A 323 -27.01 -4.02 8.35
C GLY A 323 -28.33 -3.46 8.88
N VAL A 324 -28.53 -2.19 8.60
CA VAL A 324 -29.67 -1.38 9.03
C VAL A 324 -30.26 -0.64 7.84
N ALA A 325 -31.51 -0.19 7.98
CA ALA A 325 -32.10 0.77 7.04
C ALA A 325 -31.45 2.15 7.24
N GLY A 326 -31.20 2.86 6.13
CA GLY A 326 -30.53 4.15 6.16
C GLY A 326 -29.02 4.01 6.37
N ARG A 327 -28.45 4.95 7.15
CA ARG A 327 -27.01 5.05 7.42
C ARG A 327 -26.55 4.07 8.50
N GLY A 328 -25.27 3.71 8.45
CA GLY A 328 -24.70 2.60 9.21
C GLY A 328 -23.74 3.01 10.30
N ASP A 329 -23.51 4.30 10.53
CA ASP A 329 -22.58 4.82 11.53
C ASP A 329 -22.96 4.39 12.96
N GLU A 330 -24.22 4.54 13.35
CA GLU A 330 -24.73 4.07 14.66
C GLU A 330 -24.67 2.54 14.78
N PHE A 331 -24.85 1.82 13.67
CA PHE A 331 -24.67 0.36 13.61
C PHE A 331 -23.21 -0.03 13.85
N MET A 332 -22.25 0.65 13.21
CA MET A 332 -20.83 0.37 13.39
C MET A 332 -20.36 0.65 14.82
N LEU A 333 -20.97 1.63 15.50
CA LEU A 333 -20.71 1.95 16.91
C LEU A 333 -21.41 1.00 17.90
N GLY A 334 -22.24 0.06 17.43
CA GLY A 334 -23.01 -0.86 18.28
C GLY A 334 -24.20 -0.21 18.99
N GLN A 335 -24.62 0.99 18.55
CA GLN A 335 -25.78 1.70 19.08
C GLN A 335 -27.08 1.21 18.44
N HIS A 336 -27.00 0.74 17.20
CA HIS A 336 -28.10 0.05 16.51
C HIS A 336 -27.79 -1.43 16.28
N VAL A 337 -28.81 -2.25 16.50
CA VAL A 337 -28.76 -3.70 16.24
C VAL A 337 -29.06 -3.98 14.76
N PRO A 338 -28.50 -5.07 14.18
CA PRO A 338 -28.86 -5.49 12.83
C PRO A 338 -30.37 -5.67 12.67
N THR A 339 -30.89 -5.23 11.52
CA THR A 339 -32.29 -5.43 11.14
C THR A 339 -32.41 -6.51 10.07
N THR A 340 -33.62 -7.06 9.91
CA THR A 340 -33.92 -7.95 8.78
C THR A 340 -33.82 -7.17 7.46
N LEU A 341 -32.80 -7.47 6.66
CA LEU A 341 -32.58 -6.87 5.35
C LEU A 341 -33.44 -7.53 4.27
N PRO A 342 -33.86 -6.80 3.22
CA PRO A 342 -34.46 -7.41 2.03
C PRO A 342 -33.53 -8.44 1.39
N GLN A 343 -34.08 -9.56 0.91
CA GLN A 343 -33.29 -10.65 0.34
C GLN A 343 -32.43 -10.20 -0.86
N CYS A 344 -32.96 -9.33 -1.73
CA CYS A 344 -32.21 -8.79 -2.86
C CYS A 344 -30.95 -8.04 -2.42
N VAL A 345 -31.04 -7.22 -1.37
CA VAL A 345 -29.88 -6.48 -0.82
C VAL A 345 -28.82 -7.45 -0.31
N VAL A 346 -29.23 -8.50 0.40
CA VAL A 346 -28.30 -9.53 0.89
C VAL A 346 -27.62 -10.26 -0.25
N GLU A 347 -28.35 -10.59 -1.31
CA GLU A 347 -27.83 -11.25 -2.50
C GLU A 347 -26.85 -10.36 -3.26
N ASP A 348 -27.16 -9.07 -3.45
CA ASP A 348 -26.28 -8.12 -4.12
C ASP A 348 -24.95 -7.94 -3.36
N VAL A 349 -25.00 -7.82 -2.04
CA VAL A 349 -23.79 -7.73 -1.19
C VAL A 349 -22.99 -9.03 -1.24
N ARG A 350 -23.65 -10.19 -1.26
CA ARG A 350 -22.99 -11.49 -1.41
C ARG A 350 -22.34 -11.66 -2.78
N ASN A 351 -22.94 -11.13 -3.83
CA ASN A 351 -22.35 -11.17 -5.17
C ASN A 351 -21.04 -10.36 -5.21
N VAL A 352 -21.03 -9.15 -4.64
CA VAL A 352 -19.82 -8.32 -4.53
C VAL A 352 -18.73 -9.02 -3.73
N THR A 353 -19.06 -9.54 -2.54
CA THR A 353 -18.08 -10.21 -1.68
C THR A 353 -17.57 -11.53 -2.26
N ALA A 354 -18.43 -12.31 -2.94
CA ALA A 354 -18.01 -13.52 -3.62
C ALA A 354 -17.03 -13.24 -4.76
N ASP A 355 -17.24 -12.15 -5.50
CA ASP A 355 -16.32 -11.75 -6.58
C ASP A 355 -14.98 -11.25 -6.05
N LEU A 356 -14.99 -10.36 -5.04
CA LEU A 356 -13.78 -9.95 -4.32
C LEU A 356 -13.02 -11.16 -3.76
N ARG A 357 -13.73 -12.13 -3.17
CA ARG A 357 -13.14 -13.33 -2.58
C ARG A 357 -12.40 -14.21 -3.57
N LYS A 358 -12.87 -14.31 -4.83
CA LYS A 358 -12.17 -15.07 -5.87
C LYS A 358 -10.76 -14.54 -6.13
N GLN A 359 -10.56 -13.23 -5.99
CA GLN A 359 -9.32 -12.55 -6.34
C GLN A 359 -8.44 -12.29 -5.11
N LEU A 360 -9.07 -12.01 -3.97
CA LEU A 360 -8.41 -11.55 -2.75
C LEU A 360 -8.42 -12.57 -1.63
N GLY A 361 -9.15 -13.69 -1.75
CA GLY A 361 -9.48 -14.54 -0.60
C GLY A 361 -10.44 -13.84 0.37
N PRO A 362 -10.55 -14.29 1.63
CA PRO A 362 -11.50 -13.72 2.59
C PRO A 362 -11.30 -12.22 2.81
N VAL A 363 -12.35 -11.45 2.57
CA VAL A 363 -12.40 -9.99 2.79
C VAL A 363 -13.62 -9.62 3.63
N ARG A 364 -13.51 -8.54 4.39
CA ARG A 364 -14.66 -7.87 5.02
C ARG A 364 -14.86 -6.51 4.36
N ILE A 365 -16.11 -6.16 4.10
CA ILE A 365 -16.46 -4.84 3.57
C ILE A 365 -17.48 -4.15 4.47
N GLU A 366 -17.32 -2.85 4.64
CA GLU A 366 -18.43 -1.96 4.99
C GLU A 366 -19.10 -1.53 3.67
N TRP A 367 -20.42 -1.57 3.63
CA TRP A 367 -21.18 -1.40 2.39
C TRP A 367 -22.41 -0.50 2.59
N ALA A 368 -22.82 0.13 1.49
CA ALA A 368 -24.11 0.80 1.37
C ALA A 368 -24.82 0.32 0.10
N HIS A 369 -26.15 0.22 0.17
CA HIS A 369 -27.01 -0.07 -0.96
C HIS A 369 -27.93 1.14 -1.20
N ASP A 370 -27.81 1.79 -2.36
CA ASP A 370 -28.57 3.00 -2.72
C ASP A 370 -30.00 2.71 -3.22
N GLY A 371 -30.36 1.43 -3.30
CA GLY A 371 -31.61 0.94 -3.87
C GLY A 371 -31.45 0.33 -5.26
N THR A 372 -30.30 0.56 -5.91
CA THR A 372 -29.97 0.02 -7.23
C THR A 372 -28.70 -0.83 -7.21
N LYS A 373 -27.69 -0.44 -6.42
CA LYS A 373 -26.39 -1.13 -6.37
C LYS A 373 -25.71 -1.01 -5.02
N VAL A 374 -24.75 -1.91 -4.81
CA VAL A 374 -23.85 -1.92 -3.66
C VAL A 374 -22.63 -1.03 -3.93
N TRP A 375 -22.31 -0.20 -2.94
CA TRP A 375 -21.11 0.62 -2.83
C TRP A 375 -20.20 0.07 -1.72
N VAL A 376 -18.92 -0.11 -2.02
CA VAL A 376 -17.90 -0.50 -1.05
C VAL A 376 -17.40 0.76 -0.34
N LEU A 377 -17.73 0.89 0.95
CA LEU A 377 -17.35 2.05 1.78
C LEU A 377 -16.01 1.83 2.47
N GLN A 378 -15.65 0.58 2.77
CA GLN A 378 -14.37 0.19 3.31
C GLN A 378 -14.11 -1.27 2.97
N MET A 379 -12.86 -1.67 2.75
CA MET A 379 -12.50 -3.07 2.52
C MET A 379 -11.22 -3.42 3.28
N HIS A 380 -11.26 -4.54 4.00
CA HIS A 380 -10.11 -5.11 4.68
C HIS A 380 -9.94 -6.58 4.33
N ARG A 381 -8.70 -7.05 4.32
CA ARG A 381 -8.40 -8.48 4.39
C ARG A 381 -8.91 -9.04 5.71
N ALA A 382 -9.61 -10.16 5.66
CA ALA A 382 -9.94 -10.89 6.88
C ALA A 382 -8.78 -11.78 7.29
N ASP A 383 -8.47 -11.78 8.59
CA ASP A 383 -7.50 -12.69 9.17
C ASP A 383 -8.04 -14.12 9.09
N VAL A 384 -7.31 -15.01 8.44
CA VAL A 384 -7.68 -16.44 8.31
C VAL A 384 -7.58 -17.17 9.66
N THR A 385 -7.08 -16.52 10.71
CA THR A 385 -6.69 -17.13 11.97
C THR A 385 -7.77 -17.27 13.03
N THR A 386 -8.94 -16.62 12.92
CA THR A 386 -10.03 -16.88 13.88
C THR A 386 -10.97 -17.95 13.33
N LYS A 387 -10.58 -19.22 13.49
CA LYS A 387 -11.38 -20.43 13.22
C LYS A 387 -12.55 -20.64 14.22
N HIS A 388 -13.03 -19.58 14.85
CA HIS A 388 -13.98 -19.71 15.94
C HIS A 388 -15.19 -18.81 15.66
N PRO A 389 -16.39 -19.39 15.37
CA PRO A 389 -17.62 -18.64 15.50
C PRO A 389 -17.67 -18.08 16.92
N VAL A 390 -18.26 -16.90 17.10
CA VAL A 390 -18.43 -16.22 18.40
C VAL A 390 -18.99 -17.19 19.45
N ARG A 391 -18.07 -17.88 20.11
CA ARG A 391 -18.18 -18.75 21.26
C ARG A 391 -16.84 -18.60 21.97
N MET A 392 -16.82 -17.70 22.95
CA MET A 392 -16.16 -17.93 24.24
C MET A 392 -14.67 -18.28 24.12
N THR A 393 -13.86 -17.32 23.69
CA THR A 393 -12.41 -17.48 23.45
C THR A 393 -11.59 -17.29 24.71
N GLY A 394 -11.58 -18.30 25.57
CA GLY A 394 -10.53 -18.48 26.57
C GLY A 394 -10.24 -19.96 26.73
N THR A 395 -9.02 -20.41 26.42
CA THR A 395 -8.61 -21.80 26.66
C THR A 395 -8.38 -22.08 28.16
N ALA A 396 -8.30 -21.02 28.97
CA ALA A 396 -8.26 -21.07 30.43
C ALA A 396 -9.54 -20.43 30.99
N GLU A 397 -10.09 -21.00 32.07
CA GLU A 397 -11.17 -20.34 32.81
C GLU A 397 -10.62 -19.03 33.41
N PRO A 398 -11.31 -17.89 33.23
CA PRO A 398 -10.89 -16.64 33.83
C PRO A 398 -11.06 -16.67 35.35
N ASP A 399 -10.19 -15.95 36.06
CA ASP A 399 -10.25 -15.84 37.52
C ASP A 399 -11.54 -15.13 37.99
N SER A 400 -12.07 -14.22 37.17
CA SER A 400 -13.32 -13.51 37.42
C SER A 400 -13.87 -12.90 36.12
N TRP A 401 -15.14 -12.49 36.15
CA TRP A 401 -15.81 -11.86 35.02
C TRP A 401 -16.07 -10.38 35.32
N VAL A 402 -15.70 -9.52 34.37
CA VAL A 402 -16.02 -8.09 34.42
C VAL A 402 -17.10 -7.77 33.38
N THR A 403 -18.06 -6.96 33.77
CA THR A 403 -19.20 -6.60 32.92
C THR A 403 -18.83 -5.44 31.99
N TYR A 404 -19.17 -5.58 30.71
CA TYR A 404 -19.18 -4.51 29.73
C TYR A 404 -20.61 -4.27 29.24
N GLU A 405 -21.09 -3.04 29.35
CA GLU A 405 -22.36 -2.63 28.73
C GLU A 405 -22.09 -2.03 27.35
N THR A 406 -22.77 -2.50 26.30
CA THR A 406 -22.53 -2.01 24.92
C THR A 406 -22.74 -0.49 24.78
N ALA A 407 -23.63 0.08 25.60
CA ALA A 407 -23.88 1.51 25.69
C ALA A 407 -22.68 2.33 26.20
N ALA A 408 -21.69 1.72 26.85
CA ALA A 408 -20.51 2.39 27.40
C ALA A 408 -19.48 2.80 26.34
N GLY A 409 -19.66 2.41 25.07
CA GLY A 409 -18.84 2.83 23.95
C GLY A 409 -17.53 2.04 23.79
N LEU A 410 -16.82 2.33 22.69
CA LEU A 410 -15.67 1.55 22.23
C LEU A 410 -14.38 1.81 23.02
N GLU A 411 -14.14 3.03 23.50
CA GLU A 411 -12.96 3.31 24.33
C GLU A 411 -13.00 2.53 25.64
N THR A 412 -14.14 2.56 26.33
CA THR A 412 -14.37 1.76 27.54
C THR A 412 -14.13 0.27 27.29
N LEU A 413 -14.52 -0.24 26.12
CA LEU A 413 -14.28 -1.64 25.76
C LEU A 413 -12.79 -1.94 25.60
N ARG A 414 -12.01 -1.04 24.97
CA ARG A 414 -10.56 -1.24 24.80
C ARG A 414 -9.84 -1.21 26.13
N ASP A 415 -10.11 -0.20 26.96
CA ASP A 415 -9.54 -0.10 28.31
C ASP A 415 -9.86 -1.35 29.14
N LEU A 416 -11.08 -1.87 29.00
CA LEU A 416 -11.50 -3.08 29.69
C LEU A 416 -10.81 -4.34 29.16
N LEU A 417 -10.63 -4.47 27.85
CA LEU A 417 -9.92 -5.59 27.22
C LEU A 417 -8.46 -5.65 27.65
N ASP A 418 -7.78 -4.50 27.68
CA ASP A 418 -6.39 -4.40 28.10
C ASP A 418 -6.27 -4.75 29.60
N ALA A 419 -7.11 -4.16 30.45
CA ALA A 419 -7.11 -4.45 31.88
C ALA A 419 -7.47 -5.91 32.19
N ALA A 420 -8.44 -6.49 31.48
CA ALA A 420 -8.85 -7.89 31.66
C ALA A 420 -7.74 -8.86 31.24
N SER A 421 -6.99 -8.54 30.18
CA SER A 421 -5.86 -9.35 29.73
C SER A 421 -4.77 -9.40 30.80
N ASP A 422 -4.40 -8.25 31.38
CA ASP A 422 -3.41 -8.18 32.45
C ASP A 422 -3.87 -8.93 33.72
N ALA A 423 -5.16 -8.82 34.06
CA ALA A 423 -5.75 -9.39 35.25
C ALA A 423 -6.27 -10.84 35.11
N HIS A 424 -6.09 -11.47 33.94
CA HIS A 424 -6.60 -12.83 33.64
C HIS A 424 -8.13 -12.98 33.84
N GLN A 425 -8.87 -11.91 33.53
CA GLN A 425 -10.32 -11.84 33.65
C GLN A 425 -11.01 -12.12 32.31
N GLY A 426 -12.26 -12.56 32.38
CA GLY A 426 -13.17 -12.65 31.23
C GLY A 426 -14.09 -11.44 31.16
N ILE A 427 -14.64 -11.17 29.97
CA ILE A 427 -15.60 -10.08 29.75
C ILE A 427 -17.00 -10.66 29.54
N GLU A 428 -17.95 -10.19 30.34
CA GLU A 428 -19.37 -10.45 30.16
C GLU A 428 -20.05 -9.23 29.52
N VAL A 429 -20.49 -9.40 28.27
CA VAL A 429 -21.14 -8.35 27.48
C VAL A 429 -22.63 -8.33 27.79
N VAL A 430 -23.14 -7.16 28.16
CA VAL A 430 -24.55 -6.88 28.42
C VAL A 430 -25.07 -5.91 27.37
N GLY A 431 -26.07 -6.35 26.60
CA GLY A 431 -26.64 -5.60 25.48
C GLY A 431 -26.54 -6.38 24.16
N GLU A 432 -27.30 -5.93 23.16
CA GLU A 432 -27.26 -6.47 21.81
C GLU A 432 -26.30 -5.67 20.92
N PHE A 433 -25.63 -6.33 19.98
CA PHE A 433 -24.71 -5.71 19.01
C PHE A 433 -24.61 -6.58 17.75
N GLY A 434 -24.22 -5.98 16.61
CA GLY A 434 -23.95 -6.72 15.38
C GLY A 434 -22.60 -7.43 15.40
N LEU A 435 -22.53 -8.66 14.91
CA LEU A 435 -21.28 -9.41 14.75
C LEU A 435 -20.27 -8.70 13.83
N THR A 436 -20.75 -7.89 12.88
CA THR A 436 -19.91 -7.15 11.92
C THR A 436 -19.65 -5.69 12.34
N SER A 437 -20.16 -5.25 13.50
CA SER A 437 -19.88 -3.93 14.08
C SER A 437 -18.45 -3.84 14.65
N HIS A 438 -17.99 -2.64 15.02
CA HIS A 438 -16.68 -2.49 15.69
C HIS A 438 -16.64 -3.15 17.08
N VAL A 439 -17.77 -3.19 17.79
CA VAL A 439 -17.89 -3.94 19.05
C VAL A 439 -17.66 -5.43 18.79
N GLY A 440 -18.36 -5.99 17.80
CA GLY A 440 -18.20 -7.39 17.39
C GLY A 440 -16.77 -7.71 16.94
N GLU A 441 -16.13 -6.82 16.19
CA GLU A 441 -14.74 -6.98 15.74
C GLU A 441 -13.74 -6.98 16.90
N LEU A 442 -13.86 -6.05 17.86
CA LEU A 442 -12.98 -5.99 19.03
C LEU A 442 -13.10 -7.25 19.88
N LEU A 443 -14.34 -7.70 20.15
CA LEU A 443 -14.60 -8.90 20.94
C LEU A 443 -14.10 -10.18 20.24
N ALA A 444 -14.20 -10.27 18.91
CA ALA A 444 -13.71 -11.42 18.15
C ALA A 444 -12.18 -11.51 18.13
N LYS A 445 -11.48 -10.37 18.25
CA LYS A 445 -10.01 -10.28 18.31
C LYS A 445 -9.44 -10.37 19.72
N ALA A 446 -10.30 -10.34 20.74
CA ALA A 446 -9.89 -10.37 22.12
C ALA A 446 -9.11 -11.65 22.46
N SER A 447 -8.00 -11.50 23.18
CA SER A 447 -7.23 -12.61 23.76
C SER A 447 -7.85 -13.14 25.06
N VAL A 448 -8.91 -12.52 25.56
CA VAL A 448 -9.62 -12.87 26.80
C VAL A 448 -10.94 -13.60 26.53
N PRO A 449 -11.40 -14.47 27.45
CA PRO A 449 -12.70 -15.12 27.33
C PRO A 449 -13.85 -14.10 27.33
N VAL A 450 -14.72 -14.18 26.32
CA VAL A 450 -15.90 -13.31 26.17
C VAL A 450 -17.19 -14.13 26.23
N ARG A 451 -18.18 -13.68 27.01
CA ARG A 451 -19.55 -14.24 27.00
C ARG A 451 -20.59 -13.13 26.84
N VAL A 452 -21.71 -13.44 26.19
CA VAL A 452 -22.84 -12.51 26.08
C VAL A 452 -23.92 -12.92 27.06
N ARG A 453 -24.37 -11.99 27.90
CA ARG A 453 -25.50 -12.21 28.81
C ARG A 453 -26.78 -12.05 28.01
N ALA A 454 -27.51 -13.15 27.79
CA ALA A 454 -28.84 -13.10 27.17
C ALA A 454 -29.75 -12.18 27.99
N ALA A 455 -30.41 -11.22 27.34
CA ALA A 455 -31.50 -10.47 27.96
C ALA A 455 -32.53 -11.49 28.47
N GLY A 456 -32.81 -11.45 29.77
CA GLY A 456 -33.68 -12.43 30.40
C GLY A 456 -35.02 -12.50 29.67
N MET A 457 -35.36 -13.68 29.14
CA MET A 457 -36.75 -14.02 28.85
C MET A 457 -37.51 -13.95 30.18
N GLY A 458 -38.22 -12.84 30.38
CA GLY A 458 -39.32 -12.76 31.32
C GLY A 458 -40.35 -13.81 30.93
N VAL A 459 -40.60 -14.71 31.86
CA VAL A 459 -41.60 -15.76 31.82
C VAL A 459 -42.95 -15.18 31.42
N ASP A 460 -43.53 -15.68 30.34
CA ASP A 460 -44.98 -15.81 30.16
C ASP A 460 -45.27 -16.87 29.10
N CYS A 461 -45.48 -18.11 29.55
CA CYS A 461 -46.62 -18.96 29.22
C CYS A 461 -46.34 -20.44 29.58
N LEU A 462 -47.02 -20.85 30.67
CA LEU A 462 -47.24 -22.17 31.26
C LEU A 462 -46.12 -22.78 32.11
#